data_AF-A0A4Q5H9C3-F1
#
_entry.id   AF-A0A4Q5H9C3-F1
#
_cell.length_a   1.000
_cell.length_b   1.000
_cell.length_c   1.000
_cell.angle_alpha   90.00
_cell.angle_beta   90.00
_cell.angle_gamma   90.00
#
_symmetry.space_group_name_H-M   'P 1'
#
loop_
_entity.id
_entity.type
_entity.pdbx_description
1 polymer ?
#
loop_
_entity_poly.entity_id
_entity_poly.type
_entity_poly.pdbx_seq_one_letter_code
_entity_poly.pdbx_strand_id
1 'polypeptide(L)'
;MNINNIPMINHPYKTAKGLKRYVRDILKQVQQEETLKKIIDISSKIDYPVIYHLDDDKKLEKLSELRRKENNGGLSENEKRELMSFEPDDEVKYIILIEELLKNADEFKLGLGIEPDSIQPYIYTGCYWKNITRPLLKEFLAVAANKAGFNYYDIRLSRNLERLYNQFVALCTLVPDLNEKKDEVKINLKNGTFVISKDKQELRDFDKRDFFKYQLPFEYNPEATCDEFKAFLNEVLPEKESQMILAEYLGYIFTQNLKLEKCLILKGEGSNGKSVIFEIVQALLGEHNTCSYTISNLCNENGYFRAQLGNYLLNYSSELGGKNINPDLFKKLISNEPIDARSPYGHPFILRHYGKFMFNMNKFPNNIEFTHAYLRRFIILNFEVIIPDEEQDKHLAERIISKELSGIFNWVLEGLGRLLKQQQFTESPKAKELLEEMRFESDSVAQFLEEKQYLPSTSGNDKILLKRFREEYQAYCHIKKLIPVGQKEFSTRIKSLKFEIQKGGGGNNYIFVKRNDIARQFLENSLPDGL
;
A
#
# COMPACT_ATOMS: atom_id res chain seq x y z
N MET A 1 -13.95 -56.64 -50.64
CA MET A 1 -14.25 -56.33 -49.23
C MET A 1 -14.91 -54.96 -49.19
N ASN A 2 -16.16 -54.91 -48.74
CA ASN A 2 -17.06 -53.77 -48.89
C ASN A 2 -16.65 -52.60 -47.98
N ILE A 3 -16.50 -51.43 -48.60
CA ILE A 3 -16.37 -50.12 -47.98
C ILE A 3 -17.77 -49.72 -47.48
N ASN A 4 -18.14 -50.08 -46.25
CA ASN A 4 -19.41 -49.64 -45.63
C ASN A 4 -19.39 -49.83 -44.11
N ASN A 5 -18.47 -49.17 -43.42
CA ASN A 5 -18.60 -48.92 -41.97
C ASN A 5 -17.98 -47.56 -41.62
N ILE A 6 -18.60 -46.49 -42.15
CA ILE A 6 -18.45 -45.15 -41.58
C ILE A 6 -19.52 -45.04 -40.49
N PRO A 7 -19.17 -44.88 -39.21
CA PRO A 7 -20.16 -44.70 -38.16
C PRO A 7 -20.98 -43.44 -38.46
N MET A 8 -22.31 -43.54 -38.36
CA MET A 8 -23.23 -42.41 -38.55
C MET A 8 -22.74 -41.20 -37.75
N ILE A 9 -22.60 -40.07 -38.45
CA ILE A 9 -22.31 -38.76 -37.89
C ILE A 9 -23.30 -38.50 -36.75
N ASN A 10 -22.80 -38.36 -35.53
CA ASN A 10 -23.59 -37.93 -34.38
C ASN A 10 -24.39 -36.68 -34.76
N HIS A 11 -25.72 -36.69 -34.52
CA HIS A 11 -26.62 -35.58 -34.82
C HIS A 11 -25.98 -34.24 -34.39
N PRO A 12 -25.87 -33.22 -35.27
CA PRO A 12 -25.03 -32.03 -35.07
C PRO A 12 -25.33 -31.28 -33.76
N TYR A 13 -26.57 -31.37 -33.25
CA TYR A 13 -26.95 -30.82 -31.95
C TYR A 13 -26.25 -31.46 -30.73
N LYS A 14 -25.93 -32.76 -30.76
CA LYS A 14 -25.23 -33.44 -29.65
C LYS A 14 -23.76 -33.01 -29.59
N THR A 15 -23.12 -32.86 -30.74
CA THR A 15 -21.74 -32.38 -30.88
C THR A 15 -21.61 -30.90 -30.46
N ALA A 16 -22.60 -30.05 -30.79
CA ALA A 16 -22.64 -28.65 -30.35
C ALA A 16 -22.87 -28.46 -28.84
N LYS A 17 -23.50 -29.42 -28.15
CA LYS A 17 -23.83 -29.32 -26.72
C LYS A 17 -22.60 -29.50 -25.81
N GLY A 18 -21.60 -30.27 -26.26
CA GLY A 18 -20.35 -30.56 -25.55
C GLY A 18 -19.30 -29.45 -25.68
N LEU A 19 -19.17 -28.81 -26.85
CA LEU A 19 -18.21 -27.73 -27.11
C LEU A 19 -18.50 -26.46 -26.27
N LYS A 20 -19.76 -26.24 -25.89
CA LYS A 20 -20.20 -25.12 -25.03
C LYS A 20 -19.69 -25.20 -23.59
N ARG A 21 -19.05 -26.30 -23.14
CA ARG A 21 -18.71 -26.50 -21.71
C ARG A 21 -17.56 -25.60 -21.21
N TYR A 22 -16.48 -25.44 -21.97
CA TYR A 22 -15.35 -24.58 -21.58
C TYR A 22 -15.72 -23.09 -21.62
N VAL A 23 -16.43 -22.67 -22.68
CA VAL A 23 -17.00 -21.32 -22.80
C VAL A 23 -17.97 -21.04 -21.65
N ARG A 24 -18.78 -22.02 -21.23
CA ARG A 24 -19.67 -21.87 -20.07
C ARG A 24 -18.92 -21.55 -18.79
N ASP A 25 -17.73 -22.09 -18.56
CA ASP A 25 -17.02 -21.88 -17.28
C ASP A 25 -16.38 -20.49 -17.18
N ILE A 26 -15.95 -19.89 -18.31
CA ILE A 26 -15.49 -18.49 -18.33
C ILE A 26 -16.68 -17.51 -18.38
N LEU A 27 -17.76 -17.85 -19.10
CA LEU A 27 -19.03 -17.12 -19.02
C LEU A 27 -19.58 -17.10 -17.59
N LYS A 28 -19.42 -18.20 -16.84
CA LYS A 28 -19.78 -18.24 -15.42
C LYS A 28 -18.93 -17.26 -14.59
N GLN A 29 -17.65 -17.08 -14.89
CA GLN A 29 -16.81 -16.10 -14.15
C GLN A 29 -17.29 -14.67 -14.39
N VAL A 30 -17.61 -14.30 -15.64
CA VAL A 30 -18.21 -13.00 -15.94
C VAL A 30 -19.57 -12.84 -15.25
N GLN A 31 -20.37 -13.90 -15.18
CA GLN A 31 -21.66 -13.90 -14.48
C GLN A 31 -21.54 -13.92 -12.94
N GLN A 32 -20.40 -14.37 -12.40
CA GLN A 32 -20.11 -14.35 -10.96
C GLN A 32 -19.65 -12.96 -10.49
N GLU A 33 -19.01 -12.18 -11.36
CA GLU A 33 -18.69 -10.78 -11.07
C GLU A 33 -19.92 -9.89 -11.23
N GLU A 34 -20.50 -9.49 -10.11
CA GLU A 34 -21.77 -8.78 -10.05
C GLU A 34 -21.78 -7.49 -10.89
N THR A 35 -20.73 -6.69 -10.83
CA THR A 35 -20.61 -5.44 -11.61
C THR A 35 -20.60 -5.71 -13.11
N LEU A 36 -19.79 -6.67 -13.57
CA LEU A 36 -19.70 -7.01 -14.99
C LEU A 36 -21.04 -7.58 -15.50
N LYS A 37 -21.68 -8.42 -14.69
CA LYS A 37 -23.01 -8.95 -14.98
C LYS A 37 -24.04 -7.83 -15.12
N LYS A 38 -24.08 -6.86 -14.19
CA LYS A 38 -24.98 -5.70 -14.26
C LYS A 38 -24.77 -4.91 -15.55
N ILE A 39 -23.52 -4.62 -15.91
CA ILE A 39 -23.19 -3.90 -17.17
C ILE A 39 -23.63 -4.71 -18.40
N ILE A 40 -23.46 -6.03 -18.39
CA ILE A 40 -23.97 -6.89 -19.48
C ILE A 40 -25.50 -6.87 -19.52
N ASP A 41 -26.18 -6.98 -18.38
CA ASP A 41 -27.64 -7.09 -18.31
C ASP A 41 -28.32 -5.84 -18.87
N ILE A 42 -27.76 -4.65 -18.63
CA ILE A 42 -28.25 -3.37 -19.17
C ILE A 42 -27.86 -3.14 -20.64
N SER A 43 -26.81 -3.79 -21.14
CA SER A 43 -26.39 -3.66 -22.53
C SER A 43 -27.44 -4.24 -23.50
N SER A 44 -27.64 -3.61 -24.66
CA SER A 44 -28.58 -4.08 -25.69
C SER A 44 -27.89 -4.22 -27.06
N LYS A 45 -28.64 -4.69 -28.05
CA LYS A 45 -28.18 -4.63 -29.44
C LYS A 45 -27.97 -3.17 -29.84
N ILE A 46 -26.85 -2.88 -30.50
CA ILE A 46 -26.49 -1.53 -30.94
C ILE A 46 -26.86 -1.35 -32.40
N ASP A 47 -27.41 -0.18 -32.72
CA ASP A 47 -27.67 0.27 -34.08
C ASP A 47 -26.48 1.10 -34.59
N TYR A 48 -25.40 0.42 -34.99
CA TYR A 48 -24.13 1.07 -35.35
C TYR A 48 -24.27 2.10 -36.48
N PRO A 49 -25.03 1.85 -37.58
CA PRO A 49 -25.25 2.88 -38.60
C PRO A 49 -25.87 4.16 -38.06
N VAL A 50 -26.85 4.06 -37.14
CA VAL A 50 -27.50 5.24 -36.57
C VAL A 50 -26.55 6.04 -35.71
N ILE A 51 -25.77 5.39 -34.84
CA ILE A 51 -24.80 6.08 -33.98
C ILE A 51 -23.66 6.69 -34.81
N TYR A 52 -23.16 5.96 -35.82
CA TYR A 52 -22.05 6.41 -36.64
C TYR A 52 -22.38 7.66 -37.49
N HIS A 53 -23.64 7.80 -37.92
CA HIS A 53 -24.11 8.96 -38.70
C HIS A 53 -24.97 9.91 -37.87
N LEU A 54 -24.82 9.95 -36.54
CA LEU A 54 -25.67 10.74 -35.64
C LEU A 54 -25.71 12.23 -35.98
N ASP A 55 -24.62 12.77 -36.52
CA ASP A 55 -24.49 14.18 -36.90
C ASP A 55 -24.87 14.47 -38.38
N ASP A 56 -25.39 13.49 -39.13
CA ASP A 56 -25.75 13.61 -40.55
C ASP A 56 -27.23 13.24 -40.79
N ASP A 57 -28.11 14.22 -40.57
CA ASP A 57 -29.57 14.07 -40.71
C ASP A 57 -29.97 13.48 -42.07
N LYS A 58 -29.29 13.85 -43.16
CA LYS A 58 -29.60 13.35 -44.51
C LYS A 58 -29.32 11.87 -44.65
N LYS A 59 -28.20 11.40 -44.08
CA LYS A 59 -27.88 9.97 -44.05
C LYS A 59 -28.84 9.19 -43.17
N LEU A 60 -29.25 9.74 -42.03
CA LEU A 60 -30.22 9.09 -41.14
C LEU A 60 -31.61 8.99 -41.78
N GLU A 61 -32.07 10.03 -42.46
CA GLU A 61 -33.31 9.99 -43.25
C GLU A 61 -33.23 8.90 -44.32
N LYS A 62 -32.14 8.89 -45.10
CA LYS A 62 -31.92 7.89 -46.16
C LYS A 62 -31.87 6.46 -45.62
N LEU A 63 -31.17 6.25 -44.50
CA LEU A 63 -31.11 4.97 -43.80
C LEU A 63 -32.50 4.50 -43.35
N SER A 64 -33.31 5.41 -42.79
CA SER A 64 -34.68 5.14 -42.37
C SER A 64 -35.58 4.76 -43.56
N GLU A 65 -35.47 5.47 -44.68
CA GLU A 65 -36.18 5.14 -45.92
C GLU A 65 -35.83 3.74 -46.43
N LEU A 66 -34.54 3.41 -46.51
CA LEU A 66 -34.07 2.11 -46.98
C LEU A 66 -34.58 0.98 -46.07
N ARG A 67 -34.50 1.12 -44.75
CA ARG A 67 -35.02 0.13 -43.79
C ARG A 67 -36.54 -0.05 -43.89
N ARG A 68 -37.30 1.04 -44.13
CA ARG A 68 -38.75 0.96 -44.35
C ARG A 68 -39.09 0.18 -45.62
N LYS A 69 -38.35 0.39 -46.71
CA LYS A 69 -38.53 -0.36 -47.96
C LYS A 69 -38.18 -1.84 -47.79
N GLU A 70 -37.11 -2.14 -47.07
CA GLU A 70 -36.72 -3.52 -46.77
C GLU A 70 -37.86 -4.28 -46.07
N ASN A 71 -38.50 -3.64 -45.09
CA ASN A 71 -39.63 -4.22 -44.35
C ASN A 71 -40.93 -4.34 -45.18
N ASN A 72 -41.14 -3.48 -46.18
CA ASN A 72 -42.43 -3.34 -46.89
C ASN A 72 -42.47 -3.94 -48.31
N GLY A 73 -41.39 -4.50 -48.83
CA GLY A 73 -41.38 -5.05 -50.20
C GLY A 73 -40.05 -5.52 -50.75
N GLY A 74 -38.99 -5.53 -49.93
CA GLY A 74 -37.65 -5.92 -50.33
C GLY A 74 -36.90 -4.80 -51.06
N LEU A 75 -35.57 -4.84 -50.98
CA LEU A 75 -34.68 -3.87 -51.60
C LEU A 75 -34.18 -4.36 -52.97
N SER A 76 -33.99 -3.43 -53.91
CA SER A 76 -33.20 -3.70 -55.11
C SER A 76 -31.73 -3.99 -54.75
N GLU A 77 -30.98 -4.66 -55.63
CA GLU A 77 -29.55 -4.95 -55.38
C GLU A 77 -28.71 -3.69 -55.14
N ASN A 78 -29.04 -2.58 -55.80
CA ASN A 78 -28.37 -1.29 -55.56
C ASN A 78 -28.71 -0.73 -54.18
N GLU A 79 -29.98 -0.79 -53.78
CA GLU A 79 -30.42 -0.33 -52.46
C GLU A 79 -29.90 -1.21 -51.31
N LYS A 80 -29.70 -2.52 -51.54
CA LYS A 80 -29.03 -3.40 -50.56
C LYS A 80 -27.57 -3.00 -50.36
N ARG A 81 -26.84 -2.74 -51.46
CA ARG A 81 -25.46 -2.26 -51.39
C ARG A 81 -25.36 -0.90 -50.72
N GLU A 82 -26.30 -0.01 -51.04
CA GLU A 82 -26.40 1.30 -50.40
C GLU A 82 -26.66 1.15 -48.89
N LEU A 83 -27.63 0.31 -48.49
CA LEU A 83 -27.91 0.03 -47.08
C LEU A 83 -26.69 -0.55 -46.35
N MET A 84 -25.97 -1.50 -46.97
CA MET A 84 -24.74 -2.07 -46.42
C MET A 84 -23.61 -1.03 -46.32
N SER A 85 -23.58 0.00 -47.18
CA SER A 85 -22.56 1.05 -47.15
C SER A 85 -22.68 2.01 -45.96
N PHE A 86 -23.85 2.05 -45.30
CA PHE A 86 -24.01 2.79 -44.04
C PHE A 86 -23.37 2.09 -42.85
N GLU A 87 -23.10 0.78 -42.97
CA GLU A 87 -22.52 -0.01 -41.90
C GLU A 87 -21.04 0.37 -41.72
N PRO A 88 -20.64 0.86 -40.52
CA PRO A 88 -19.24 1.15 -40.25
C PRO A 88 -18.40 -0.13 -40.22
N ASP A 89 -17.09 0.04 -40.39
CA ASP A 89 -16.14 -1.06 -40.18
C ASP A 89 -16.07 -1.49 -38.71
N ASP A 90 -15.43 -2.63 -38.46
CA ASP A 90 -15.33 -3.20 -37.12
C ASP A 90 -14.54 -2.32 -36.15
N GLU A 91 -13.57 -1.51 -36.61
CA GLU A 91 -12.78 -0.66 -35.71
C GLU A 91 -13.64 0.47 -35.15
N VAL A 92 -14.42 1.13 -36.01
CA VAL A 92 -15.38 2.14 -35.61
C VAL A 92 -16.47 1.53 -34.71
N LYS A 93 -16.95 0.32 -35.03
CA LYS A 93 -17.91 -0.38 -34.17
C LYS A 93 -17.36 -0.70 -32.79
N TYR A 94 -16.06 -1.01 -32.67
CA TYR A 94 -15.44 -1.21 -31.36
C TYR A 94 -15.47 0.07 -30.53
N ILE A 95 -15.18 1.24 -31.12
CA ILE A 95 -15.27 2.54 -30.44
C ILE A 95 -16.71 2.74 -29.92
N ILE A 96 -17.70 2.63 -30.81
CA ILE A 96 -19.12 2.80 -30.46
C ILE A 96 -19.56 1.83 -29.35
N LEU A 97 -19.16 0.56 -29.43
CA LEU A 97 -19.45 -0.43 -28.39
C LEU A 97 -18.87 -0.01 -27.04
N ILE A 98 -17.62 0.46 -27.01
CA ILE A 98 -16.94 0.84 -25.78
C ILE A 98 -17.59 2.07 -25.17
N GLU A 99 -17.89 3.10 -25.97
CA GLU A 99 -18.58 4.31 -25.52
C GLU A 99 -19.97 4.01 -24.95
N GLU A 100 -20.74 3.15 -25.62
CA GLU A 100 -22.04 2.71 -25.14
C GLU A 100 -21.92 1.91 -23.83
N LEU A 101 -20.89 1.07 -23.68
CA LEU A 101 -20.61 0.38 -22.41
C LEU A 101 -20.26 1.34 -21.28
N LEU A 102 -19.44 2.37 -21.56
CA LEU A 102 -19.07 3.38 -20.57
C LEU A 102 -20.27 4.22 -20.15
N LYS A 103 -21.09 4.67 -21.12
CA LYS A 103 -22.33 5.40 -20.86
C LYS A 103 -23.28 4.58 -19.98
N ASN A 104 -23.52 3.32 -20.35
CA ASN A 104 -24.37 2.43 -19.57
C ASN A 104 -23.79 2.16 -18.17
N ALA A 105 -22.48 2.01 -18.02
CA ALA A 105 -21.87 1.90 -16.70
C ALA A 105 -22.13 3.16 -15.86
N ASP A 106 -21.98 4.35 -16.44
CA ASP A 106 -22.13 5.63 -15.77
C ASP A 106 -23.56 5.90 -15.30
N GLU A 107 -24.57 5.59 -16.11
CA GLU A 107 -25.99 5.71 -15.74
C GLU A 107 -26.34 4.90 -14.47
N PHE A 108 -25.65 3.79 -14.25
CA PHE A 108 -25.86 2.90 -13.10
C PHE A 108 -24.80 3.08 -11.99
N LYS A 109 -24.03 4.18 -12.02
CA LYS A 109 -22.93 4.49 -11.09
C LYS A 109 -21.85 3.40 -11.03
N LEU A 110 -21.67 2.63 -12.10
CA LEU A 110 -20.60 1.65 -12.26
C LEU A 110 -19.46 2.28 -13.09
N GLY A 111 -18.44 1.49 -13.41
CA GLY A 111 -17.36 1.97 -14.25
C GLY A 111 -16.43 0.87 -14.70
N LEU A 112 -15.72 1.14 -15.79
CA LEU A 112 -14.69 0.28 -16.36
C LEU A 112 -13.47 1.15 -16.66
N GLY A 113 -12.27 0.61 -16.47
CA GLY A 113 -11.06 1.38 -16.77
C GLY A 113 -9.78 0.57 -16.73
N ILE A 114 -8.72 1.18 -17.26
CA ILE A 114 -7.36 0.65 -17.25
C ILE A 114 -6.46 1.61 -16.45
N GLU A 115 -5.72 1.07 -15.48
CA GLU A 115 -4.72 1.85 -14.76
C GLU A 115 -3.52 2.17 -15.66
N PRO A 116 -3.08 3.44 -15.76
CA PRO A 116 -2.09 3.87 -16.75
C PRO A 116 -0.70 3.26 -16.53
N ASP A 117 -0.25 3.15 -15.28
CA ASP A 117 1.10 2.68 -14.96
C ASP A 117 1.26 1.16 -15.11
N SER A 118 0.22 0.40 -14.73
CA SER A 118 0.27 -1.07 -14.69
C SER A 118 -0.43 -1.74 -15.88
N ILE A 119 -1.23 -0.98 -16.64
CA ILE A 119 -2.14 -1.45 -17.69
C ILE A 119 -3.10 -2.54 -17.16
N GLN A 120 -3.36 -2.54 -15.85
CA GLN A 120 -4.28 -3.49 -15.25
C GLN A 120 -5.73 -3.00 -15.39
N PRO A 121 -6.68 -3.91 -15.68
CA PRO A 121 -8.08 -3.55 -15.76
C PRO A 121 -8.75 -3.49 -14.40
N TYR A 122 -9.61 -2.49 -14.22
CA TYR A 122 -10.41 -2.26 -13.04
C TYR A 122 -11.88 -2.05 -13.40
N ILE A 123 -12.74 -2.40 -12.44
CA ILE A 123 -14.18 -2.15 -12.48
C ILE A 123 -14.57 -1.33 -11.25
N TYR A 124 -15.39 -0.31 -11.44
CA TYR A 124 -15.95 0.45 -10.33
C TYR A 124 -17.26 -0.19 -9.90
N THR A 125 -17.35 -0.58 -8.63
CA THR A 125 -18.48 -1.33 -8.06
C THR A 125 -19.69 -0.46 -7.70
N GLY A 126 -19.56 0.87 -7.84
CA GLY A 126 -20.46 1.85 -7.22
C GLY A 126 -19.88 2.47 -5.95
N CYS A 127 -18.84 1.86 -5.38
CA CYS A 127 -18.20 2.34 -4.16
C CYS A 127 -16.67 2.43 -4.28
N TYR A 128 -16.02 1.48 -4.97
CA TYR A 128 -14.56 1.43 -5.15
C TYR A 128 -14.18 0.72 -6.44
N TRP A 129 -12.93 0.90 -6.88
CA TRP A 129 -12.31 0.24 -8.01
C TRP A 129 -11.72 -1.11 -7.60
N LYS A 130 -12.27 -2.19 -8.15
CA LYS A 130 -11.79 -3.56 -7.97
C LYS A 130 -10.95 -3.97 -9.18
N ASN A 131 -9.75 -4.50 -8.93
CA ASN A 131 -8.92 -5.06 -9.99
C ASN A 131 -9.54 -6.34 -10.55
N ILE A 132 -9.47 -6.51 -11.87
CA ILE A 132 -9.83 -7.75 -12.55
C ILE A 132 -8.68 -8.21 -13.45
N THR A 133 -8.70 -9.47 -13.87
CA THR A 133 -7.64 -10.01 -14.72
C THR A 133 -7.88 -9.63 -16.19
N ARG A 134 -6.79 -9.47 -16.97
CA ARG A 134 -6.87 -9.24 -18.42
C ARG A 134 -7.70 -10.31 -19.16
N PRO A 135 -7.56 -11.63 -18.87
CA PRO A 135 -8.43 -12.64 -19.45
C PRO A 135 -9.91 -12.43 -19.16
N LEU A 136 -10.25 -12.04 -17.92
CA LEU A 136 -11.64 -11.77 -17.53
C LEU A 136 -12.22 -10.57 -18.26
N LEU A 137 -11.46 -9.46 -18.38
CA LEU A 137 -11.91 -8.30 -19.17
C LEU A 137 -12.12 -8.66 -20.64
N LYS A 138 -11.20 -9.41 -21.25
CA LYS A 138 -11.35 -9.87 -22.63
C LYS A 138 -12.62 -10.70 -22.83
N GLU A 139 -12.91 -11.62 -21.91
CA GLU A 139 -14.13 -12.39 -21.99
C GLU A 139 -15.37 -11.49 -21.87
N PHE A 140 -15.38 -10.57 -20.92
CA PHE A 140 -16.46 -9.60 -20.77
C PHE A 140 -16.70 -8.80 -22.07
N LEU A 141 -15.63 -8.30 -22.70
CA LEU A 141 -15.73 -7.56 -23.97
C LEU A 141 -16.29 -8.43 -25.09
N ALA A 142 -15.90 -9.70 -25.19
CA ALA A 142 -16.45 -10.62 -26.18
C ALA A 142 -17.94 -10.89 -25.97
N VAL A 143 -18.40 -11.00 -24.71
CA VAL A 143 -19.81 -11.18 -24.35
C VAL A 143 -20.62 -9.93 -24.68
N ALA A 144 -20.11 -8.75 -24.30
CA ALA A 144 -20.74 -7.47 -24.59
C ALA A 144 -20.88 -7.25 -26.10
N ALA A 145 -19.80 -7.47 -26.86
CA ALA A 145 -19.82 -7.37 -28.32
C ALA A 145 -20.87 -8.30 -28.95
N ASN A 146 -20.96 -9.56 -28.48
CA ASN A 146 -21.96 -10.48 -28.99
C ASN A 146 -23.40 -10.00 -28.70
N LYS A 147 -23.67 -9.48 -27.50
CA LYS A 147 -24.97 -8.90 -27.14
C LYS A 147 -25.29 -7.65 -27.98
N ALA A 148 -24.25 -6.87 -28.31
CA ALA A 148 -24.34 -5.68 -29.14
C ALA A 148 -24.52 -5.97 -30.64
N GLY A 149 -24.47 -7.23 -31.08
CA GLY A 149 -24.78 -7.65 -32.46
C GLY A 149 -23.61 -8.25 -33.24
N PHE A 150 -22.40 -8.36 -32.68
CA PHE A 150 -21.29 -9.04 -33.34
C PHE A 150 -21.50 -10.56 -33.38
N ASN A 151 -21.01 -11.20 -34.46
CA ASN A 151 -21.01 -12.65 -34.56
C ASN A 151 -20.13 -13.28 -33.46
N TYR A 152 -20.66 -14.33 -32.83
CA TYR A 152 -20.02 -15.02 -31.71
C TYR A 152 -18.61 -15.56 -32.02
N TYR A 153 -18.43 -16.18 -33.19
CA TYR A 153 -17.15 -16.78 -33.56
C TYR A 153 -16.16 -15.72 -34.04
N ASP A 154 -16.64 -14.74 -34.81
CA ASP A 154 -15.78 -13.70 -35.38
C ASP A 154 -15.12 -12.85 -34.30
N ILE A 155 -15.86 -12.43 -33.27
CA ILE A 155 -15.27 -11.63 -32.18
C ILE A 155 -14.29 -12.42 -31.32
N ARG A 156 -14.47 -13.74 -31.22
CA ARG A 156 -13.59 -14.63 -30.44
C ARG A 156 -12.33 -15.07 -31.18
N LEU A 157 -12.18 -14.70 -32.46
CA LEU A 157 -10.90 -14.81 -33.12
C LEU A 157 -9.88 -13.94 -32.39
N SER A 158 -8.72 -14.52 -32.03
CA SER A 158 -7.67 -13.84 -31.27
C SER A 158 -7.32 -12.46 -31.84
N ARG A 159 -7.15 -12.36 -33.17
CA ARG A 159 -6.98 -11.10 -33.91
C ARG A 159 -7.99 -10.02 -33.53
N ASN A 160 -9.28 -10.36 -33.52
CA ASN A 160 -10.36 -9.40 -33.32
C ASN A 160 -10.49 -9.03 -31.85
N LEU A 161 -10.37 -10.02 -30.96
CA LEU A 161 -10.41 -9.81 -29.52
C LEU A 161 -9.26 -8.94 -29.02
N GLU A 162 -8.05 -9.11 -29.55
CA GLU A 162 -6.91 -8.23 -29.23
C GLU A 162 -7.14 -6.81 -29.74
N ARG A 163 -7.71 -6.62 -30.94
CA ARG A 163 -8.05 -5.28 -31.47
C ARG A 163 -9.07 -4.57 -30.58
N LEU A 164 -10.17 -5.26 -30.21
CA LEU A 164 -11.18 -4.72 -29.30
C LEU A 164 -10.58 -4.39 -27.93
N TYR A 165 -9.76 -5.28 -27.37
CA TYR A 165 -9.07 -5.03 -26.10
C TYR A 165 -8.14 -3.82 -26.17
N ASN A 166 -7.33 -3.69 -27.22
CA ASN A 166 -6.42 -2.57 -27.38
C ASN A 166 -7.17 -1.25 -27.60
N GLN A 167 -8.29 -1.28 -28.32
CA GLN A 167 -9.19 -0.13 -28.46
C GLN A 167 -9.78 0.27 -27.11
N PHE A 168 -10.20 -0.71 -26.29
CA PHE A 168 -10.66 -0.48 -24.93
C PHE A 168 -9.58 0.16 -24.06
N VAL A 169 -8.34 -0.32 -24.13
CA VAL A 169 -7.21 0.29 -23.40
C VAL A 169 -7.00 1.74 -23.81
N ALA A 170 -7.07 2.04 -25.10
CA ALA A 170 -6.89 3.41 -25.60
C ALA A 170 -7.96 4.39 -25.11
N LEU A 171 -9.23 3.95 -25.01
CA LEU A 171 -10.34 4.81 -24.61
C LEU A 171 -10.59 4.87 -23.10
N CYS A 172 -10.29 3.78 -22.38
CA CYS A 172 -10.67 3.62 -20.98
C CYS A 172 -9.49 3.78 -20.01
N THR A 173 -8.41 4.44 -20.43
CA THR A 173 -7.28 4.73 -19.52
C THR A 173 -7.73 5.70 -18.44
N LEU A 174 -7.62 5.27 -17.19
CA LEU A 174 -8.00 6.03 -16.01
C LEU A 174 -6.97 7.12 -15.79
N VAL A 175 -7.37 8.38 -15.97
CA VAL A 175 -6.52 9.52 -15.67
C VAL A 175 -6.78 9.92 -14.21
N PRO A 176 -5.77 9.92 -13.34
CA PRO A 176 -5.91 10.46 -11.99
C PRO A 176 -6.42 11.90 -12.07
N ASP A 177 -7.32 12.30 -11.17
CA ASP A 177 -7.86 13.65 -11.17
C ASP A 177 -6.74 14.68 -10.96
N LEU A 178 -6.43 15.44 -12.02
CA LEU A 178 -5.40 16.47 -12.00
C LEU A 178 -5.77 17.65 -11.07
N ASN A 179 -7.04 17.76 -10.68
CA ASN A 179 -7.58 18.81 -9.81
C ASN A 179 -7.77 18.35 -8.36
N GLU A 180 -7.18 17.23 -7.95
CA GLU A 180 -7.32 16.75 -6.57
C GLU A 180 -6.84 17.82 -5.58
N LYS A 181 -7.76 18.28 -4.73
CA LYS A 181 -7.45 19.23 -3.66
C LYS A 181 -6.47 18.59 -2.70
N LYS A 182 -5.21 19.03 -2.74
CA LYS A 182 -4.11 18.43 -1.99
C LYS A 182 -4.29 18.43 -0.47
N ASP A 183 -5.17 19.30 0.03
CA ASP A 183 -5.39 19.55 1.46
C ASP A 183 -6.55 18.74 2.06
N GLU A 184 -7.28 17.97 1.25
CA GLU A 184 -8.37 17.10 1.70
C GLU A 184 -7.89 15.64 1.79
N VAL A 185 -8.22 14.97 2.89
CA VAL A 185 -8.06 13.52 3.06
C VAL A 185 -9.43 12.90 2.87
N LYS A 186 -9.49 11.87 2.03
CA LYS A 186 -10.73 11.15 1.74
C LYS A 186 -10.59 9.70 2.18
N ILE A 187 -11.64 9.15 2.81
CA ILE A 187 -11.65 7.80 3.36
C ILE A 187 -12.95 7.10 2.94
N ASN A 188 -12.85 5.93 2.32
CA ASN A 188 -14.00 5.22 1.77
C ASN A 188 -14.60 4.22 2.77
N LEU A 189 -15.87 4.36 3.11
CA LEU A 189 -16.59 3.54 4.10
C LEU A 189 -17.81 2.85 3.46
N LYS A 190 -18.53 2.01 4.22
CA LYS A 190 -19.73 1.34 3.70
C LYS A 190 -20.88 2.28 3.33
N ASN A 191 -20.97 3.45 3.97
CA ASN A 191 -22.06 4.42 3.80
C ASN A 191 -21.64 5.72 3.10
N GLY A 192 -20.43 5.80 2.54
CA GLY A 192 -19.99 6.96 1.76
C GLY A 192 -18.49 7.21 1.81
N THR A 193 -18.07 8.32 1.21
CA THR A 193 -16.71 8.85 1.32
C THR A 193 -16.69 9.92 2.41
N PHE A 194 -15.93 9.67 3.48
CA PHE A 194 -15.66 10.68 4.50
C PHE A 194 -14.53 11.59 4.03
N VAL A 195 -14.77 12.90 4.03
CA VAL A 195 -13.82 13.93 3.61
C VAL A 195 -13.45 14.77 4.82
N ILE A 196 -12.15 14.87 5.11
CA ILE A 196 -11.61 15.63 6.23
C ILE A 196 -10.46 16.53 5.77
N SER A 197 -10.52 17.79 6.18
CA SER A 197 -9.44 18.78 6.05
C SER A 197 -9.23 19.47 7.40
N LYS A 198 -8.40 20.52 7.43
CA LYS A 198 -8.18 21.33 8.65
C LYS A 198 -9.46 21.94 9.21
N ASP A 199 -10.38 22.33 8.31
CA ASP A 199 -11.55 23.15 8.63
C ASP A 199 -12.89 22.47 8.31
N LYS A 200 -12.87 21.30 7.66
CA LYS A 200 -14.07 20.63 7.17
C LYS A 200 -14.05 19.14 7.48
N GLN A 201 -15.19 18.61 7.89
CA GLN A 201 -15.47 17.18 7.98
C GLN A 201 -16.87 16.93 7.44
N GLU A 202 -17.02 16.01 6.49
CA GLU A 202 -18.33 15.61 5.98
C GLU A 202 -18.32 14.17 5.45
N LEU A 203 -19.47 13.51 5.51
CA LEU A 203 -19.73 12.30 4.76
C LEU A 203 -20.50 12.68 3.48
N ARG A 204 -20.03 12.22 2.33
CA ARG A 204 -20.73 12.39 1.05
C ARG A 204 -20.90 11.07 0.31
N ASP A 205 -21.73 11.10 -0.73
CA ASP A 205 -21.89 9.99 -1.66
C ASP A 205 -20.55 9.59 -2.31
N PHE A 206 -20.49 8.32 -2.71
CA PHE A 206 -19.36 7.77 -3.45
C PHE A 206 -19.15 8.49 -4.78
N ASP A 207 -17.88 8.67 -5.14
CA ASP A 207 -17.49 9.23 -6.43
C ASP A 207 -16.38 8.38 -7.03
N LYS A 208 -16.61 7.84 -8.23
CA LYS A 208 -15.61 7.04 -8.96
C LYS A 208 -14.31 7.81 -9.22
N ARG A 209 -14.37 9.15 -9.26
CA ARG A 209 -13.21 10.03 -9.44
C ARG A 209 -12.26 10.06 -8.25
N ASP A 210 -12.71 9.62 -7.07
CA ASP A 210 -11.83 9.47 -5.90
C ASP A 210 -10.81 8.32 -6.04
N PHE A 211 -11.02 7.43 -7.01
CA PHE A 211 -10.11 6.35 -7.35
C PHE A 211 -9.72 5.41 -6.19
N PHE A 212 -10.61 5.25 -5.21
CA PHE A 212 -10.39 4.30 -4.13
C PHE A 212 -10.34 2.87 -4.65
N LYS A 213 -9.30 2.12 -4.27
CA LYS A 213 -9.18 0.68 -4.53
C LYS A 213 -9.63 -0.19 -3.37
N TYR A 214 -10.18 0.44 -2.34
CA TYR A 214 -10.60 -0.17 -1.10
C TYR A 214 -11.91 0.44 -0.60
N GLN A 215 -12.55 -0.26 0.32
CA GLN A 215 -13.65 0.23 1.14
C GLN A 215 -13.47 -0.34 2.56
N LEU A 216 -13.56 0.49 3.59
CA LEU A 216 -13.47 0.03 4.97
C LEU A 216 -14.72 -0.80 5.33
N PRO A 217 -14.60 -1.84 6.19
CA PRO A 217 -15.65 -2.84 6.39
C PRO A 217 -16.81 -2.38 7.31
N PHE A 218 -16.88 -1.10 7.67
CA PHE A 218 -17.88 -0.54 8.58
C PHE A 218 -18.41 0.81 8.06
N GLU A 219 -19.49 1.30 8.69
CA GLU A 219 -20.11 2.58 8.38
C GLU A 219 -19.60 3.67 9.33
N TYR A 220 -19.46 4.90 8.83
CA TYR A 220 -19.26 6.05 9.70
C TYR A 220 -20.54 6.34 10.49
N ASN A 221 -20.42 6.44 11.82
CA ASN A 221 -21.48 6.84 12.71
C ASN A 221 -20.94 7.89 13.70
N PRO A 222 -21.38 9.15 13.64
CA PRO A 222 -20.88 10.22 14.51
C PRO A 222 -21.15 9.99 15.99
N GLU A 223 -22.18 9.21 16.34
CA GLU A 223 -22.58 8.94 17.74
C GLU A 223 -21.91 7.68 18.30
N ALA A 224 -21.12 6.95 17.52
CA ALA A 224 -20.48 5.73 17.98
C ALA A 224 -19.35 6.03 18.98
N THR A 225 -19.33 5.28 20.09
CA THR A 225 -18.28 5.31 21.10
C THR A 225 -17.37 4.08 21.00
N CYS A 226 -16.22 4.13 21.69
CA CYS A 226 -15.24 3.05 21.75
C CYS A 226 -14.69 2.91 23.17
N ASP A 227 -15.60 2.75 24.12
CA ASP A 227 -15.30 2.83 25.55
C ASP A 227 -14.46 1.63 26.01
N GLU A 228 -14.72 0.44 25.47
CA GLU A 228 -13.94 -0.76 25.76
C GLU A 228 -12.53 -0.66 25.17
N PHE A 229 -12.40 -0.17 23.94
CA PHE A 229 -11.10 0.13 23.33
C PHE A 229 -10.31 1.18 24.11
N LYS A 230 -10.96 2.26 24.57
CA LYS A 230 -10.32 3.29 25.39
C LYS A 230 -9.89 2.74 26.76
N ALA A 231 -10.70 1.88 27.39
CA ALA A 231 -10.35 1.22 28.64
C ALA A 231 -9.10 0.35 28.45
N PHE A 232 -9.08 -0.48 27.40
CA PHE A 232 -7.93 -1.28 27.01
C PHE A 232 -6.68 -0.42 26.77
N LEU A 233 -6.78 0.68 26.01
CA LEU A 233 -5.64 1.58 25.79
C LEU A 233 -5.12 2.20 27.08
N ASN A 234 -5.99 2.56 28.03
CA ASN A 234 -5.57 3.10 29.33
C ASN A 234 -4.79 2.09 30.17
N GLU A 235 -5.06 0.81 29.98
CA GLU A 235 -4.36 -0.28 30.64
C GLU A 235 -2.99 -0.54 29.99
N VAL A 236 -2.93 -0.72 28.67
CA VAL A 236 -1.70 -1.17 28.00
C VAL A 236 -0.79 -0.04 27.51
N LEU A 237 -1.32 1.17 27.35
CA LEU A 237 -0.62 2.36 26.88
C LEU A 237 -1.10 3.59 27.67
N PRO A 238 -0.81 3.69 28.98
CA PRO A 238 -1.43 4.66 29.88
C PRO A 238 -1.07 6.13 29.59
N GLU A 239 0.09 6.39 28.96
CA GLU A 239 0.49 7.75 28.61
C GLU A 239 -0.43 8.34 27.52
N LYS A 240 -1.06 9.47 27.81
CA LYS A 240 -2.06 10.08 26.92
C LYS A 240 -1.46 10.58 25.61
N GLU A 241 -0.26 11.13 25.66
CA GLU A 241 0.49 11.57 24.49
C GLU A 241 0.77 10.38 23.55
N SER A 242 1.13 9.22 24.09
CA SER A 242 1.29 7.98 23.32
C SER A 242 -0.02 7.52 22.66
N GLN A 243 -1.16 7.59 23.36
CA GLN A 243 -2.47 7.30 22.78
C GLN A 243 -2.83 8.31 21.67
N MET A 244 -2.52 9.59 21.86
CA MET A 244 -2.73 10.64 20.86
C MET A 244 -1.91 10.40 19.59
N ILE A 245 -0.64 10.02 19.75
CA ILE A 245 0.25 9.63 18.66
C ILE A 245 -0.31 8.41 17.91
N LEU A 246 -0.83 7.41 18.62
CA LEU A 246 -1.43 6.24 18.00
C LEU A 246 -2.65 6.63 17.14
N ALA A 247 -3.55 7.45 17.66
CA ALA A 247 -4.71 7.97 16.91
C ALA A 247 -4.27 8.75 15.66
N GLU A 248 -3.31 9.65 15.82
CA GLU A 248 -2.73 10.44 14.73
C GLU A 248 -2.11 9.54 13.68
N TYR A 249 -1.38 8.51 14.08
CA TYR A 249 -0.71 7.62 13.15
C TYR A 249 -1.70 6.75 12.37
N LEU A 250 -2.74 6.24 13.03
CA LEU A 250 -3.82 5.53 12.34
C LEU A 250 -4.56 6.47 11.36
N GLY A 251 -4.70 7.76 11.69
CA GLY A 251 -5.21 8.77 10.78
C GLY A 251 -4.25 9.06 9.61
N TYR A 252 -2.96 9.12 9.91
CA TYR A 252 -1.88 9.38 8.95
C TYR A 252 -1.84 8.36 7.80
N ILE A 253 -2.31 7.13 8.05
CA ILE A 253 -2.45 6.06 7.04
C ILE A 253 -3.25 6.53 5.82
N PHE A 254 -4.28 7.33 6.03
CA PHE A 254 -5.14 7.81 4.94
C PHE A 254 -4.57 9.02 4.20
N THR A 255 -3.48 9.61 4.69
CA THR A 255 -2.90 10.83 4.11
C THR A 255 -1.93 10.51 2.98
N GLN A 256 -2.07 11.21 1.85
CA GLN A 256 -1.18 11.07 0.69
C GLN A 256 -0.17 12.22 0.58
N ASN A 257 -0.59 13.45 0.90
CA ASN A 257 0.21 14.66 0.69
C ASN A 257 0.97 15.14 1.94
N LEU A 258 0.64 14.58 3.11
CA LEU A 258 1.33 14.90 4.35
C LEU A 258 2.61 14.08 4.46
N LYS A 259 3.77 14.72 4.36
CA LYS A 259 5.09 14.06 4.34
C LYS A 259 5.82 14.23 5.66
N LEU A 260 5.38 13.50 6.69
CA LEU A 260 6.05 13.52 8.00
C LEU A 260 7.26 12.58 8.06
N GLU A 261 7.40 11.68 7.08
CA GLU A 261 8.48 10.69 6.99
C GLU A 261 8.59 9.81 8.23
N LYS A 262 7.47 9.33 8.77
CA LYS A 262 7.42 8.51 9.98
C LYS A 262 6.83 7.12 9.73
N CYS A 263 7.40 6.13 10.40
CA CYS A 263 6.82 4.84 10.66
C CYS A 263 6.61 4.65 12.18
N LEU A 264 5.60 3.86 12.53
CA LEU A 264 5.25 3.61 13.92
C LEU A 264 5.73 2.23 14.36
N ILE A 265 6.33 2.18 15.54
CA ILE A 265 6.84 0.98 16.18
C ILE A 265 6.10 0.80 17.51
N LEU A 266 5.54 -0.39 17.73
CA LEU A 266 5.05 -0.80 19.04
C LEU A 266 6.09 -1.72 19.68
N LYS A 267 6.76 -1.25 20.74
CA LYS A 267 7.77 -2.00 21.49
C LYS A 267 7.15 -2.70 22.70
N GLY A 268 7.53 -3.94 22.99
CA GLY A 268 7.30 -4.56 24.30
C GLY A 268 7.54 -6.08 24.32
N GLU A 269 7.65 -6.68 25.49
CA GLU A 269 8.21 -8.03 25.65
C GLU A 269 7.24 -9.21 25.40
N GLY A 270 5.98 -8.93 25.06
CA GLY A 270 4.91 -9.93 24.93
C GLY A 270 3.81 -9.71 25.97
N SER A 271 2.66 -10.35 25.79
CA SER A 271 1.49 -10.28 26.70
C SER A 271 1.10 -8.87 27.16
N ASN A 272 1.19 -7.88 26.28
CA ASN A 272 1.00 -6.46 26.60
C ASN A 272 0.06 -5.76 25.62
N GLY A 273 -0.88 -6.49 25.02
CA GLY A 273 -1.90 -5.90 24.14
C GLY A 273 -1.48 -5.59 22.70
N LYS A 274 -0.21 -5.73 22.30
CA LYS A 274 0.21 -5.48 20.89
C LYS A 274 -0.56 -6.31 19.87
N SER A 275 -0.87 -7.57 20.16
CA SER A 275 -1.66 -8.43 19.26
C SER A 275 -3.11 -7.95 19.13
N VAL A 276 -3.70 -7.47 20.23
CA VAL A 276 -5.06 -6.89 20.22
C VAL A 276 -5.09 -5.62 19.36
N ILE A 277 -4.07 -4.75 19.47
CA ILE A 277 -3.94 -3.58 18.58
C ILE A 277 -3.79 -4.00 17.12
N PHE A 278 -2.97 -5.01 16.83
CA PHE A 278 -2.80 -5.53 15.48
C PHE A 278 -4.13 -6.01 14.89
N GLU A 279 -4.89 -6.82 15.60
CA GLU A 279 -6.20 -7.33 15.16
C GLU A 279 -7.22 -6.20 14.95
N ILE A 280 -7.28 -5.23 15.86
CA ILE A 280 -8.17 -4.07 15.74
C ILE A 280 -7.79 -3.23 14.51
N VAL A 281 -6.50 -2.95 14.29
CA VAL A 281 -6.05 -2.17 13.11
C VAL A 281 -6.32 -2.92 11.82
N GLN A 282 -6.11 -4.24 11.78
CA GLN A 282 -6.46 -5.06 10.62
C GLN A 282 -7.96 -5.06 10.34
N ALA A 283 -8.80 -5.15 11.38
CA ALA A 283 -10.25 -5.10 11.23
C ALA A 283 -10.74 -3.70 10.81
N LEU A 284 -10.14 -2.63 11.35
CA LEU A 284 -10.45 -1.25 11.00
C LEU A 284 -10.10 -0.98 9.53
N LEU A 285 -8.91 -1.35 9.08
CA LEU A 285 -8.51 -1.13 7.70
C LEU A 285 -9.13 -2.14 6.73
N GLY A 286 -9.50 -3.32 7.21
CA GLY A 286 -9.88 -4.49 6.41
C GLY A 286 -8.64 -5.31 6.04
N GLU A 287 -8.74 -6.64 6.20
CA GLU A 287 -7.62 -7.58 6.05
C GLU A 287 -6.91 -7.42 4.68
N HIS A 288 -7.68 -7.27 3.60
CA HIS A 288 -7.18 -7.10 2.23
C HIS A 288 -6.45 -5.77 1.98
N ASN A 289 -6.59 -4.78 2.89
CA ASN A 289 -5.92 -3.49 2.80
C ASN A 289 -4.63 -3.45 3.64
N THR A 290 -4.26 -4.57 4.26
CA THR A 290 -3.04 -4.70 5.06
C THR A 290 -2.13 -5.80 4.52
N CYS A 291 -0.82 -5.62 4.68
CA CYS A 291 0.18 -6.65 4.40
C CYS A 291 1.26 -6.67 5.49
N SER A 292 2.10 -7.70 5.51
CA SER A 292 3.08 -7.93 6.57
C SER A 292 4.50 -8.17 6.05
N TYR A 293 4.88 -7.52 4.94
CA TYR A 293 6.23 -7.65 4.39
C TYR A 293 7.27 -7.07 5.35
N THR A 294 8.34 -7.82 5.57
CA THR A 294 9.52 -7.33 6.31
C THR A 294 10.26 -6.29 5.48
N ILE A 295 11.05 -5.43 6.14
CA ILE A 295 11.92 -4.49 5.44
C ILE A 295 12.92 -5.20 4.53
N SER A 296 13.42 -6.38 4.93
CA SER A 296 14.32 -7.19 4.11
C SER A 296 13.66 -7.64 2.80
N ASN A 297 12.39 -8.07 2.83
CA ASN A 297 11.63 -8.41 1.61
C ASN A 297 11.48 -7.20 0.67
N LEU A 298 11.21 -6.03 1.24
CA LEU A 298 11.03 -4.79 0.47
C LEU A 298 12.34 -4.24 -0.08
N CYS A 299 13.46 -4.48 0.60
CA CYS A 299 14.81 -4.06 0.18
C CYS A 299 15.48 -5.02 -0.82
N ASN A 300 14.84 -6.12 -1.19
CA ASN A 300 15.37 -7.08 -2.16
C ASN A 300 15.52 -6.46 -3.57
N GLU A 301 16.58 -6.82 -4.30
CA GLU A 301 16.89 -6.32 -5.65
C GLU A 301 15.78 -6.58 -6.70
N ASN A 302 15.02 -7.67 -6.57
CA ASN A 302 14.00 -8.05 -7.57
C ASN A 302 12.78 -7.13 -7.61
N GLY A 303 12.48 -6.40 -6.52
CA GLY A 303 11.39 -5.42 -6.46
C GLY A 303 9.96 -5.99 -6.49
N TYR A 304 9.78 -7.32 -6.41
CA TYR A 304 8.48 -7.99 -6.51
C TYR A 304 7.52 -7.62 -5.38
N PHE A 305 8.00 -7.60 -4.14
CA PHE A 305 7.19 -7.22 -2.98
C PHE A 305 6.86 -5.73 -2.98
N ARG A 306 7.78 -4.87 -3.48
CA ARG A 306 7.52 -3.44 -3.63
C ARG A 306 6.35 -3.19 -4.57
N ALA A 307 6.25 -3.93 -5.68
CA ALA A 307 5.13 -3.80 -6.62
C ALA A 307 3.76 -4.07 -5.99
N GLN A 308 3.70 -4.86 -4.92
CA GLN A 308 2.45 -5.17 -4.23
C GLN A 308 2.01 -4.07 -3.26
N LEU A 309 2.92 -3.20 -2.79
CA LEU A 309 2.62 -2.19 -1.78
C LEU A 309 1.55 -1.18 -2.22
N GLY A 310 1.37 -0.97 -3.53
CA GLY A 310 0.32 -0.08 -4.07
C GLY A 310 -1.11 -0.59 -3.85
N ASN A 311 -1.29 -1.83 -3.41
CA ASN A 311 -2.59 -2.43 -3.13
C ASN A 311 -3.00 -2.36 -1.65
N TYR A 312 -2.12 -1.85 -0.77
CA TYR A 312 -2.34 -1.85 0.67
C TYR A 312 -2.27 -0.44 1.26
N LEU A 313 -3.09 -0.17 2.28
CA LEU A 313 -3.04 1.05 3.10
C LEU A 313 -1.93 1.00 4.14
N LEU A 314 -1.64 -0.20 4.67
CA LEU A 314 -0.68 -0.38 5.73
C LEU A 314 0.13 -1.66 5.55
N ASN A 315 1.46 -1.53 5.58
CA ASN A 315 2.34 -2.66 5.84
C ASN A 315 2.60 -2.77 7.35
N TYR A 316 1.90 -3.68 8.02
CA TYR A 316 2.05 -3.96 9.45
C TYR A 316 2.80 -5.29 9.63
N SER A 317 4.09 -5.22 9.96
CA SER A 317 4.94 -6.40 10.15
C SER A 317 5.33 -6.60 11.61
N SER A 318 5.56 -7.84 12.03
CA SER A 318 6.09 -8.16 13.37
C SER A 318 7.59 -7.94 13.50
N GLU A 319 8.27 -7.56 12.41
CA GLU A 319 9.73 -7.42 12.38
C GLU A 319 10.15 -6.17 11.60
N LEU A 320 10.87 -5.26 12.28
CA LEU A 320 11.59 -4.15 11.63
C LEU A 320 12.92 -4.61 11.01
N GLY A 321 13.48 -5.73 11.49
CA GLY A 321 14.84 -6.19 11.21
C GLY A 321 14.98 -7.14 10.01
N GLY A 322 16.22 -7.57 9.78
CA GLY A 322 16.58 -8.54 8.74
C GLY A 322 18.02 -8.39 8.26
N LYS A 323 18.50 -9.37 7.49
CA LYS A 323 19.78 -9.24 6.77
C LYS A 323 19.62 -8.30 5.57
N ASN A 324 20.66 -7.54 5.26
CA ASN A 324 20.79 -6.71 4.05
C ASN A 324 19.73 -5.60 3.88
N ILE A 325 19.40 -4.88 4.96
CA ILE A 325 18.55 -3.68 4.85
C ILE A 325 19.36 -2.57 4.16
N ASN A 326 18.95 -2.17 2.95
CA ASN A 326 19.50 -1.00 2.29
C ASN A 326 18.93 0.27 2.96
N PRO A 327 19.74 1.09 3.64
CA PRO A 327 19.22 2.21 4.40
C PRO A 327 18.64 3.32 3.52
N ASP A 328 19.19 3.55 2.32
CA ASP A 328 18.65 4.55 1.38
C ASP A 328 17.26 4.14 0.87
N LEU A 329 17.08 2.86 0.56
CA LEU A 329 15.77 2.35 0.14
C LEU A 329 14.76 2.37 1.30
N PHE A 330 15.17 2.02 2.52
CA PHE A 330 14.32 2.18 3.71
C PHE A 330 13.89 3.64 3.89
N LYS A 331 14.83 4.58 3.76
CA LYS A 331 14.54 6.01 3.92
C LYS A 331 13.51 6.47 2.88
N LYS A 332 13.60 6.00 1.64
CA LYS A 332 12.61 6.25 0.58
C LYS A 332 11.24 5.66 0.88
N LEU A 333 11.20 4.40 1.34
CA LEU A 333 9.96 3.70 1.72
C LEU A 333 9.19 4.48 2.80
N ILE A 334 9.84 4.83 3.91
CA ILE A 334 9.16 5.53 5.01
C ILE A 334 8.77 6.98 4.64
N SER A 335 9.51 7.60 3.73
CA SER A 335 9.18 8.93 3.20
C SER A 335 8.06 8.93 2.15
N ASN A 336 7.52 7.75 1.78
CA ASN A 336 6.62 7.57 0.63
C ASN A 336 7.16 8.22 -0.65
N GLU A 337 8.46 8.11 -0.89
CA GLU A 337 9.07 8.56 -2.15
C GLU A 337 8.75 7.58 -3.29
N PRO A 338 8.75 8.03 -4.55
CA PRO A 338 8.67 7.12 -5.70
C PRO A 338 9.80 6.09 -5.67
N ILE A 339 9.44 4.82 -5.78
CA ILE A 339 10.37 3.68 -5.74
C ILE A 339 10.24 2.84 -7.01
N ASP A 340 11.37 2.28 -7.47
CA ASP A 340 11.35 1.28 -8.52
C ASP A 340 10.68 -0.02 -8.03
N ALA A 341 9.82 -0.57 -8.87
CA ALA A 341 9.13 -1.81 -8.61
C ALA A 341 9.04 -2.63 -9.89
N ARG A 342 8.87 -3.95 -9.73
CA ARG A 342 8.72 -4.85 -10.87
C ARG A 342 7.73 -5.94 -10.51
N SER A 343 6.72 -6.16 -11.33
CA SER A 343 5.88 -7.36 -11.20
C SER A 343 6.61 -8.58 -11.76
N PRO A 344 6.38 -9.81 -11.24
CA PRO A 344 6.93 -11.02 -11.84
C PRO A 344 6.62 -11.07 -13.34
N TYR A 345 7.66 -11.25 -14.17
CA TYR A 345 7.57 -11.23 -15.64
C TYR A 345 7.11 -9.92 -16.28
N GLY A 346 6.95 -8.84 -15.50
CA GLY A 346 6.58 -7.51 -15.97
C GLY A 346 7.79 -6.61 -16.25
N HIS A 347 7.50 -5.46 -16.89
CA HIS A 347 8.44 -4.36 -17.03
C HIS A 347 8.61 -3.61 -15.69
N PRO A 348 9.80 -3.07 -15.39
CA PRO A 348 9.98 -2.17 -14.26
C PRO A 348 9.10 -0.92 -14.41
N PHE A 349 8.56 -0.44 -13.30
CA PHE A 349 7.77 0.78 -13.22
C PHE A 349 8.10 1.54 -11.93
N ILE A 350 7.62 2.79 -11.83
CA ILE A 350 7.80 3.61 -10.63
C ILE A 350 6.52 3.59 -9.81
N LEU A 351 6.58 3.00 -8.63
CA LEU A 351 5.48 3.03 -7.67
C LEU A 351 5.53 4.35 -6.89
N ARG A 352 4.48 5.17 -7.03
CA ARG A 352 4.40 6.52 -6.43
C ARG A 352 3.56 6.59 -5.18
N HIS A 353 2.50 5.77 -5.11
CA HIS A 353 1.54 5.75 -4.01
C HIS A 353 1.50 4.34 -3.41
N TYR A 354 1.71 4.25 -2.10
CA TYR A 354 1.67 3.00 -1.35
C TYR A 354 1.42 3.28 0.13
N GLY A 355 1.01 2.23 0.85
CA GLY A 355 0.66 2.31 2.26
C GLY A 355 1.78 2.79 3.19
N LYS A 356 1.38 3.17 4.41
CA LYS A 356 2.31 3.50 5.50
C LYS A 356 2.86 2.23 6.15
N PHE A 357 3.73 2.39 7.14
CA PHE A 357 4.43 1.27 7.77
C PHE A 357 4.22 1.24 9.28
N MET A 358 3.85 0.07 9.81
CA MET A 358 3.83 -0.20 11.25
C MET A 358 4.63 -1.45 11.55
N PHE A 359 5.28 -1.46 12.71
CA PHE A 359 6.07 -2.59 13.15
C PHE A 359 5.80 -2.92 14.61
N ASN A 360 5.73 -4.21 14.93
CA ASN A 360 5.94 -4.64 16.31
C ASN A 360 7.42 -4.96 16.51
N MET A 361 7.91 -4.76 17.73
CA MET A 361 9.24 -5.22 18.13
C MET A 361 9.27 -5.59 19.61
N ASN A 362 10.14 -6.53 19.95
CA ASN A 362 10.43 -6.85 21.36
C ASN A 362 11.75 -6.22 21.79
N LYS A 363 12.75 -6.17 20.90
CA LYS A 363 14.08 -5.61 21.14
C LYS A 363 14.51 -4.77 19.95
N PHE A 364 15.35 -3.77 20.19
CA PHE A 364 15.95 -3.01 19.11
C PHE A 364 16.92 -3.89 18.32
N PRO A 365 16.93 -3.80 16.98
CA PRO A 365 17.84 -4.61 16.17
C PRO A 365 19.26 -4.00 16.18
N ASN A 366 20.26 -4.85 16.36
CA ASN A 366 21.67 -4.44 16.52
C ASN A 366 22.33 -3.86 15.24
N ASN A 367 21.68 -3.96 14.08
CA ASN A 367 22.26 -3.66 12.76
C ASN A 367 21.55 -2.51 12.03
N ILE A 368 21.04 -1.53 12.76
CA ILE A 368 20.38 -0.35 12.18
C ILE A 368 21.39 0.74 11.81
N GLU A 369 21.09 1.49 10.74
CA GLU A 369 21.84 2.71 10.41
C GLU A 369 21.67 3.77 11.52
N PHE A 370 22.80 4.28 12.01
CA PHE A 370 22.85 5.19 13.16
C PHE A 370 22.63 6.67 12.80
N THR A 371 22.41 7.00 11.53
CA THR A 371 22.31 8.40 11.11
C THR A 371 21.01 9.02 11.65
N HIS A 372 21.06 10.30 12.03
CA HIS A 372 19.86 11.05 12.41
C HIS A 372 18.78 11.00 11.31
N ALA A 373 19.19 10.98 10.04
CA ALA A 373 18.29 10.79 8.90
C ALA A 373 17.52 9.46 8.98
N TYR A 374 18.17 8.36 9.39
CA TYR A 374 17.50 7.08 9.57
C TYR A 374 16.60 7.09 10.81
N LEU A 375 17.15 7.45 11.97
CA LEU A 375 16.44 7.38 13.26
C LEU A 375 15.22 8.30 13.33
N ARG A 376 15.26 9.48 12.69
CA ARG A 376 14.11 10.40 12.68
C ARG A 376 12.87 9.81 12.00
N ARG A 377 12.96 8.66 11.32
CA ARG A 377 11.82 7.97 10.70
C ARG A 377 10.99 7.15 11.68
N PHE A 378 11.44 6.98 12.91
CA PHE A 378 10.73 6.20 13.91
C PHE A 378 9.88 7.07 14.82
N ILE A 379 8.73 6.52 15.20
CA ILE A 379 7.96 6.84 16.38
C ILE A 379 7.83 5.53 17.14
N ILE A 380 8.24 5.51 18.41
CA ILE A 380 8.25 4.28 19.21
C ILE A 380 7.28 4.48 20.38
N LEU A 381 6.29 3.60 20.47
CA LEU A 381 5.35 3.53 21.59
C LEU A 381 5.67 2.28 22.41
N ASN A 382 5.88 2.45 23.72
CA ASN A 382 6.23 1.34 24.61
C ASN A 382 4.99 0.77 25.31
N PHE A 383 4.71 -0.49 25.04
CA PHE A 383 3.69 -1.30 25.71
C PHE A 383 4.37 -2.07 26.84
N GLU A 384 4.62 -1.37 27.95
CA GLU A 384 5.37 -1.88 29.10
C GLU A 384 4.53 -2.70 30.09
N VAL A 385 3.20 -2.53 30.06
CA VAL A 385 2.29 -3.24 30.97
C VAL A 385 2.11 -4.68 30.49
N ILE A 386 2.62 -5.63 31.26
CA ILE A 386 2.45 -7.06 31.04
C ILE A 386 1.18 -7.50 31.76
N ILE A 387 0.24 -8.05 31.00
CA ILE A 387 -1.02 -8.58 31.51
C ILE A 387 -0.80 -10.01 32.04
N PRO A 388 -1.05 -10.27 33.34
CA PRO A 388 -0.96 -11.61 33.91
C PRO A 388 -1.81 -12.63 33.14
N ASP A 389 -1.35 -13.88 33.07
CA ASP A 389 -2.05 -14.93 32.30
C ASP A 389 -3.50 -15.13 32.75
N GLU A 390 -3.80 -14.96 34.05
CA GLU A 390 -5.16 -15.00 34.59
C GLU A 390 -6.06 -13.83 34.18
N GLU A 391 -5.49 -12.68 33.82
CA GLU A 391 -6.21 -11.46 33.41
C GLU A 391 -6.29 -11.33 31.88
N GLN A 392 -5.59 -12.18 31.13
CA GLN A 392 -5.60 -12.16 29.67
C GLN A 392 -6.95 -12.62 29.09
N ASP A 393 -7.71 -11.66 28.57
CA ASP A 393 -8.91 -11.94 27.80
C ASP A 393 -8.59 -12.19 26.31
N LYS A 394 -8.65 -13.46 25.91
CA LYS A 394 -8.39 -13.91 24.53
C LYS A 394 -9.46 -13.46 23.52
N HIS A 395 -10.63 -13.05 23.98
CA HIS A 395 -11.74 -12.60 23.13
C HIS A 395 -11.91 -11.06 23.15
N LEU A 396 -11.00 -10.33 23.81
CA LEU A 396 -11.06 -8.88 23.91
C LEU A 396 -11.09 -8.20 22.54
N ALA A 397 -10.18 -8.59 21.64
CA ALA A 397 -10.11 -8.03 20.29
C ALA A 397 -11.40 -8.30 19.51
N GLU A 398 -11.88 -9.55 19.48
CA GLU A 398 -13.13 -9.95 18.83
C GLU A 398 -14.32 -9.13 19.33
N ARG A 399 -14.43 -8.94 20.65
CA ARG A 399 -15.52 -8.18 21.27
C ARG A 399 -15.48 -6.71 20.88
N ILE A 400 -14.30 -6.07 20.95
CA ILE A 400 -14.10 -4.68 20.53
C ILE A 400 -14.42 -4.53 19.03
N ILE A 401 -13.89 -5.40 18.17
CA ILE A 401 -14.09 -5.37 16.72
C ILE A 401 -15.57 -5.51 16.37
N SER A 402 -16.31 -6.39 17.06
CA SER A 402 -17.72 -6.63 16.77
C SER A 402 -18.65 -5.44 17.07
N LYS A 403 -18.20 -4.48 17.90
CA LYS A 403 -19.07 -3.42 18.44
C LYS A 403 -18.57 -1.99 18.19
N GLU A 404 -17.25 -1.77 18.18
CA GLU A 404 -16.70 -0.43 18.38
C GLU A 404 -15.96 0.14 17.15
N LEU A 405 -15.87 -0.54 16.01
CA LEU A 405 -15.10 -0.05 14.86
C LEU A 405 -15.46 1.38 14.43
N SER A 406 -16.75 1.73 14.38
CA SER A 406 -17.18 3.10 14.05
C SER A 406 -16.72 4.12 15.11
N GLY A 407 -16.73 3.76 16.39
CA GLY A 407 -16.25 4.64 17.46
C GLY A 407 -14.72 4.73 17.52
N ILE A 408 -14.02 3.64 17.22
CA ILE A 408 -12.56 3.64 17.06
C ILE A 408 -12.19 4.55 15.88
N PHE A 409 -12.95 4.48 14.79
CA PHE A 409 -12.76 5.39 13.67
C PHE A 409 -12.99 6.85 14.05
N ASN A 410 -14.01 7.18 14.85
CA ASN A 410 -14.19 8.54 15.37
C ASN A 410 -12.97 9.02 16.18
N TRP A 411 -12.43 8.15 17.04
CA TRP A 411 -11.19 8.44 17.78
C TRP A 411 -9.97 8.63 16.85
N VAL A 412 -9.88 7.85 15.76
CA VAL A 412 -8.87 8.05 14.71
C VAL A 412 -9.07 9.38 13.97
N LEU A 413 -10.30 9.79 13.69
CA LEU A 413 -10.62 11.08 13.05
C LEU A 413 -10.26 12.26 13.94
N GLU A 414 -10.43 12.16 15.26
CA GLU A 414 -9.92 13.16 16.21
C GLU A 414 -8.40 13.31 16.10
N GLY A 415 -7.68 12.17 16.05
CA GLY A 415 -6.23 12.13 15.82
C GLY A 415 -5.82 12.74 14.48
N LEU A 416 -6.50 12.36 13.39
CA LEU A 416 -6.25 12.91 12.05
C LEU A 416 -6.51 14.42 12.00
N GLY A 417 -7.60 14.89 12.60
CA GLY A 417 -7.91 16.32 12.69
C GLY A 417 -6.83 17.11 13.43
N ARG A 418 -6.32 16.55 14.54
CA ARG A 418 -5.18 17.13 15.28
C ARG A 418 -3.91 17.16 14.41
N LEU A 419 -3.58 16.05 13.77
CA LEU A 419 -2.41 15.93 12.89
C LEU A 419 -2.45 16.92 11.72
N LEU A 420 -3.59 17.06 11.04
CA LEU A 420 -3.77 18.00 9.94
C LEU A 420 -3.59 19.45 10.39
N LYS A 421 -4.02 19.81 11.60
CA LYS A 421 -3.83 21.16 12.15
C LYS A 421 -2.37 21.42 12.54
N GLN A 422 -1.73 20.48 13.23
CA GLN A 422 -0.38 20.63 13.77
C GLN A 422 0.72 20.44 12.72
N GLN A 423 0.45 19.66 11.66
CA GLN A 423 1.44 19.27 10.64
C GLN A 423 2.65 18.52 11.21
N GLN A 424 2.51 17.95 12.40
CA GLN A 424 3.48 17.13 13.10
C GLN A 424 2.75 16.24 14.10
N PHE A 425 3.38 15.13 14.50
CA PHE A 425 2.84 14.27 15.56
C PHE A 425 2.94 14.96 16.92
N THR A 426 2.02 14.61 17.82
CA THR A 426 2.11 14.95 19.24
C THR A 426 3.47 14.50 19.79
N GLU A 427 4.08 15.33 20.63
CA GLU A 427 5.32 14.98 21.29
C GLU A 427 5.04 14.17 22.56
N SER A 428 5.68 13.01 22.70
CA SER A 428 5.68 12.21 23.92
C SER A 428 7.10 12.18 24.52
N PRO A 429 7.27 12.49 25.82
CA PRO A 429 8.53 12.31 26.53
C PRO A 429 9.02 10.86 26.46
N LYS A 430 8.14 9.87 26.69
CA LYS A 430 8.49 8.44 26.60
C LYS A 430 8.93 8.04 25.19
N ALA A 431 8.23 8.51 24.16
CA ALA A 431 8.60 8.22 22.78
C ALA A 431 9.97 8.81 22.40
N LYS A 432 10.29 10.02 22.91
CA LYS A 432 11.60 10.66 22.73
C LYS A 432 12.71 9.88 23.44
N GLU A 433 12.48 9.46 24.69
CA GLU A 433 13.42 8.67 25.47
C GLU A 433 13.73 7.33 24.79
N LEU A 434 12.72 6.61 24.30
CA LEU A 434 12.88 5.35 23.58
C LEU A 434 13.68 5.50 22.28
N LEU A 435 13.55 6.63 21.60
CA LEU A 435 14.33 6.90 20.40
C LEU A 435 15.81 7.11 20.72
N GLU A 436 16.11 7.78 21.84
CA GLU A 436 17.49 7.91 22.34
C GLU A 436 18.04 6.58 22.89
N GLU A 437 17.21 5.75 23.54
CA GLU A 437 17.57 4.37 23.93
C GLU A 437 17.94 3.55 22.69
N MET A 438 17.08 3.54 21.66
CA MET A 438 17.35 2.87 20.39
C MET A 438 18.65 3.36 19.75
N ARG A 439 18.89 4.67 19.79
CA ARG A 439 20.10 5.29 19.29
C ARG A 439 21.33 4.76 20.05
N PHE A 440 21.29 4.73 21.38
CA PHE A 440 22.38 4.24 22.21
C PHE A 440 22.63 2.73 22.01
N GLU A 441 21.59 1.90 22.03
CA GLU A 441 21.69 0.44 21.82
C GLU A 441 22.20 0.06 20.42
N SER A 442 22.02 0.95 19.42
CA SER A 442 22.53 0.77 18.07
C SER A 442 23.95 1.34 17.86
N ASP A 443 24.51 2.05 18.86
CA ASP A 443 25.85 2.64 18.78
C ASP A 443 26.89 1.88 19.60
N SER A 444 27.58 0.94 18.96
CA SER A 444 28.66 0.20 19.58
C SER A 444 29.81 1.08 20.07
N VAL A 445 30.01 2.28 19.49
CA VAL A 445 31.03 3.23 19.96
C VAL A 445 30.58 3.89 21.27
N ALA A 446 29.33 4.32 21.37
CA ALA A 446 28.79 4.87 22.61
C ALA A 446 28.79 3.82 23.74
N GLN A 447 28.35 2.60 23.46
CA GLN A 447 28.37 1.49 24.42
C GLN A 447 29.78 1.18 24.92
N PHE A 448 30.77 1.17 24.01
CA PHE A 448 32.16 0.99 24.38
C PHE A 448 32.66 2.09 25.34
N LEU A 449 32.34 3.35 25.05
CA LEU A 449 32.76 4.48 25.88
C LEU A 449 32.09 4.45 27.25
N GLU A 450 30.79 4.16 27.29
CA GLU A 450 30.00 4.02 28.53
C GLU A 450 30.57 2.89 29.41
N GLU A 451 30.71 1.69 28.85
CA GLU A 451 31.14 0.51 29.60
C GLU A 451 32.59 0.61 30.09
N LYS A 452 33.46 1.25 29.31
CA LYS A 452 34.84 1.54 29.73
C LYS A 452 34.96 2.81 30.57
N GLN A 453 33.84 3.51 30.79
CA GLN A 453 33.77 4.78 31.53
C GLN A 453 34.76 5.82 31.01
N TYR A 454 34.87 5.95 29.69
CA TYR A 454 35.65 6.99 29.05
C TYR A 454 34.89 8.31 29.03
N LEU A 455 35.55 9.37 29.48
CA LEU A 455 35.06 10.74 29.47
C LEU A 455 35.92 11.59 28.52
N PRO A 456 35.32 12.57 27.80
CA PRO A 456 36.09 13.52 27.01
C PRO A 456 37.10 14.28 27.87
N SER A 457 38.32 14.45 27.37
CA SER A 457 39.34 15.29 28.01
C SER A 457 39.94 16.24 26.99
N THR A 458 40.50 17.35 27.47
CA THR A 458 41.30 18.31 26.70
C THR A 458 42.76 18.38 27.19
N SER A 459 43.12 17.57 28.19
CA SER A 459 44.44 17.57 28.81
C SER A 459 45.46 16.80 27.96
N GLY A 460 46.65 17.38 27.77
CA GLY A 460 47.77 16.73 27.07
C GLY A 460 48.25 15.41 27.69
N ASN A 461 47.93 15.18 28.96
CA ASN A 461 48.28 13.95 29.70
C ASN A 461 47.28 12.80 29.44
N ASP A 462 46.08 13.10 28.95
CA ASP A 462 45.01 12.15 28.71
C ASP A 462 44.96 11.67 27.25
N LYS A 463 46.10 11.72 26.55
CA LYS A 463 46.20 11.34 25.14
C LYS A 463 46.48 9.85 24.95
N ILE A 464 45.66 9.19 24.15
CA ILE A 464 45.85 7.80 23.73
C ILE A 464 46.03 7.77 22.21
N LEU A 465 46.91 6.90 21.71
CA LEU A 465 47.04 6.68 20.28
C LEU A 465 45.71 6.15 19.71
N LEU A 466 45.13 6.84 18.72
CA LEU A 466 43.83 6.48 18.14
C LEU A 466 43.81 5.04 17.61
N LYS A 467 44.94 4.57 17.08
CA LYS A 467 45.11 3.17 16.65
C LYS A 467 44.89 2.19 17.81
N ARG A 468 45.54 2.42 18.96
CA ARG A 468 45.40 1.59 20.16
C ARG A 468 43.98 1.64 20.73
N PHE A 469 43.39 2.84 20.78
CA PHE A 469 42.02 3.03 21.24
C PHE A 469 41.01 2.27 20.36
N ARG A 470 41.26 2.26 19.05
CA ARG A 470 40.47 1.47 18.11
C ARG A 470 40.64 -0.04 18.30
N GLU A 471 41.85 -0.51 18.52
CA GLU A 471 42.11 -1.93 18.80
C GLU A 471 41.35 -2.38 20.07
N GLU A 472 41.30 -1.53 21.10
CA GLU A 472 40.51 -1.78 22.31
C GLU A 472 39.00 -1.85 22.01
N TYR A 473 38.49 -0.92 21.19
CA TYR A 473 37.10 -0.95 20.70
C TYR A 473 36.79 -2.22 19.88
N GLN A 474 37.71 -2.65 19.00
CA GLN A 474 37.53 -3.86 18.21
C GLN A 474 37.50 -5.12 19.08
N ALA A 475 38.37 -5.19 20.09
CA ALA A 475 38.36 -6.25 21.08
C ALA A 475 37.06 -6.25 21.90
N TYR A 476 36.59 -5.08 22.32
CA TYR A 476 35.30 -4.90 22.99
C TYR A 476 34.15 -5.45 22.14
N CYS A 477 34.04 -5.02 20.88
CA CYS A 477 33.01 -5.50 19.96
C CYS A 477 33.07 -7.02 19.77
N HIS A 478 34.27 -7.60 19.66
CA HIS A 478 34.42 -9.05 19.56
C HIS A 478 33.90 -9.78 20.81
N ILE A 479 34.24 -9.29 22.01
CA ILE A 479 33.79 -9.87 23.29
C ILE A 479 32.26 -9.77 23.42
N LYS A 480 31.69 -8.62 23.07
CA LYS A 480 30.24 -8.35 23.16
C LYS A 480 29.43 -8.87 21.97
N LYS A 481 30.09 -9.50 20.99
CA LYS A 481 29.48 -9.96 19.72
C LYS A 481 28.75 -8.83 18.97
N LEU A 482 29.27 -7.60 19.07
CA LEU A 482 28.80 -6.42 18.33
C LEU A 482 29.57 -6.31 17.02
N ILE A 483 28.94 -5.69 16.01
CA ILE A 483 29.60 -5.42 14.72
C ILE A 483 30.43 -4.12 14.84
N PRO A 484 31.76 -4.18 14.67
CA PRO A 484 32.60 -2.98 14.76
C PRO A 484 32.44 -2.10 13.51
N VAL A 485 32.48 -0.78 13.71
CA VAL A 485 32.39 0.19 12.61
C VAL A 485 33.76 0.42 11.92
N GLY A 486 33.71 0.86 10.65
CA GLY A 486 34.89 1.19 9.83
C GLY A 486 35.71 2.37 10.36
N GLN A 487 36.87 2.67 9.74
CA GLN A 487 37.80 3.65 10.33
C GLN A 487 37.32 5.09 10.38
N LYS A 488 36.75 5.53 9.26
CA LYS A 488 36.18 6.87 9.13
C LYS A 488 34.95 7.03 10.04
N GLU A 489 34.10 6.01 10.09
CA GLU A 489 32.89 6.01 10.91
C GLU A 489 33.22 6.09 12.41
N PHE A 490 34.16 5.27 12.89
CA PHE A 490 34.62 5.33 14.29
C PHE A 490 35.07 6.74 14.67
N SER A 491 35.93 7.35 13.86
CA SER A 491 36.42 8.72 14.11
C SER A 491 35.30 9.76 14.09
N THR A 492 34.28 9.56 13.25
CA THR A 492 33.13 10.45 13.13
C THR A 492 32.24 10.35 14.37
N ARG A 493 31.94 9.14 14.85
CA ARG A 493 31.13 8.91 16.06
C ARG A 493 31.82 9.39 17.33
N ILE A 494 33.13 9.16 17.46
CA ILE A 494 33.92 9.69 18.58
C ILE A 494 33.79 11.22 18.66
N LYS A 495 33.94 11.91 17.53
CA LYS A 495 33.79 13.38 17.47
C LYS A 495 32.36 13.84 17.79
N SER A 496 31.33 13.13 17.31
CA SER A 496 29.94 13.48 17.62
C SER A 496 29.59 13.29 19.10
N LEU A 497 30.29 12.38 19.79
CA LEU A 497 30.26 12.19 21.24
C LEU A 497 31.17 13.17 22.00
N LYS A 498 31.61 14.26 21.35
CA LYS A 498 32.42 15.36 21.91
C LYS A 498 33.85 14.99 22.33
N PHE A 499 34.39 13.89 21.83
CA PHE A 499 35.80 13.56 22.02
C PHE A 499 36.69 14.22 20.96
N GLU A 500 37.83 14.77 21.38
CA GLU A 500 38.77 15.40 20.47
C GLU A 500 39.75 14.39 19.86
N ILE A 501 40.00 14.54 18.56
CA ILE A 501 41.03 13.80 17.82
C ILE A 501 41.98 14.82 17.20
N GLN A 502 43.27 14.77 17.55
CA GLN A 502 44.30 15.64 17.00
C GLN A 502 45.41 14.86 16.29
N LYS A 503 45.98 15.45 15.24
CA LYS A 503 47.16 14.93 14.55
C LYS A 503 48.40 15.25 15.38
N GLY A 504 49.24 14.24 15.62
CA GLY A 504 50.57 14.40 16.21
C GLY A 504 51.69 14.22 15.19
N GLY A 505 52.93 14.26 15.68
CA GLY A 505 54.12 14.03 14.87
C GLY A 505 54.18 12.62 14.27
N GLY A 506 54.76 12.50 13.07
CA GLY A 506 54.95 11.21 12.39
C GLY A 506 53.70 10.59 11.77
N GLY A 507 52.62 11.37 11.57
CA GLY A 507 51.38 10.88 10.95
C GLY A 507 50.40 10.17 11.89
N ASN A 508 50.71 10.13 13.19
CA ASN A 508 49.85 9.52 14.21
C ASN A 508 48.67 10.43 14.60
N ASN A 509 47.51 9.84 14.87
CA ASN A 509 46.36 10.53 15.46
C ASN A 509 46.20 10.12 16.93
N TYR A 510 45.86 11.08 17.78
CA TYR A 510 45.62 10.88 19.21
C TYR A 510 44.20 11.28 19.56
N ILE A 511 43.58 10.54 20.48
CA ILE A 511 42.31 10.86 21.10
C ILE A 511 42.56 11.28 22.56
N PHE A 512 41.82 12.27 23.04
CA PHE A 512 41.95 12.79 24.40
C PHE A 512 40.80 12.26 25.26
N VAL A 513 41.11 11.29 26.13
CA VAL A 513 40.13 10.56 26.94
C VAL A 513 40.64 10.36 28.36
N LYS A 514 39.78 10.60 29.34
CA LYS A 514 40.03 10.23 30.74
C LYS A 514 39.21 8.99 31.07
N ARG A 515 39.80 8.02 31.76
CA ARG A 515 39.08 6.84 32.25
C ARG A 515 38.63 7.12 33.68
N ASN A 516 37.34 7.00 33.96
CA ASN A 516 36.80 7.19 35.29
C ASN A 516 36.98 5.89 36.11
N ASP A 517 38.22 5.51 36.41
CA ASP A 517 38.49 4.33 37.23
C ASP A 517 38.26 4.65 38.73
N ILE A 518 37.01 4.70 39.18
CA ILE A 518 36.68 4.87 40.61
C ILE A 518 37.34 3.76 41.45
N ALA A 519 37.46 2.54 40.92
CA ALA A 519 38.15 1.43 41.56
C ALA A 519 39.67 1.68 41.72
N ARG A 520 40.29 2.40 40.79
CA ARG A 520 41.71 2.74 40.83
C ARG A 520 41.96 3.91 41.77
N GLN A 521 41.06 4.90 41.82
CA GLN A 521 41.05 5.92 42.87
C GLN A 521 40.83 5.33 44.26
N PHE A 522 39.98 4.31 44.40
CA PHE A 522 39.84 3.59 45.68
C PHE A 522 41.10 2.82 46.04
N LEU A 523 41.73 2.10 45.10
CA LEU A 523 42.98 1.36 45.35
C LEU A 523 44.17 2.29 45.64
N GLU A 524 44.29 3.43 44.95
CA GLU A 524 45.31 4.45 45.20
C GLU A 524 45.09 5.15 46.55
N ASN A 525 43.84 5.39 46.96
CA ASN A 525 43.51 5.98 48.27
C ASN A 525 43.48 4.96 49.42
N SER A 526 43.55 3.64 49.13
CA SER A 526 43.55 2.57 50.14
C SER A 526 44.97 2.03 50.42
N LEU A 527 45.98 2.48 49.68
CA LEU A 527 47.37 2.20 49.99
C LEU A 527 47.87 3.30 50.94
N PRO A 528 48.32 2.97 52.16
CA PRO A 528 48.99 3.94 53.02
C PRO A 528 50.29 4.37 52.34
N ASP A 529 50.54 5.68 52.30
CA ASP A 529 51.87 6.20 51.99
C ASP A 529 52.89 5.62 52.97
N GLY A 530 53.70 4.68 52.50
CA GLY A 530 54.86 4.15 53.19
C GLY A 530 54.70 2.74 53.75
N LEU A 531 55.14 1.76 52.96
CA LEU A 531 55.97 0.63 53.40
C LEU A 531 56.86 0.15 52.24
#